data_AF-A0A962WJS1-F1
#
_entry.id   AF-A0A962WJS1-F1
#
_cell.length_a   1.000
_cell.length_b   1.000
_cell.length_c   1.000
_cell.angle_alpha   90.00
_cell.angle_beta   90.00
_cell.angle_gamma   90.00
#
_symmetry.space_group_name_H-M   'P 1'
#
loop_
_entity.id
_entity.type
_entity.pdbx_description
1 polymer ?
#
loop_
_entity_poly.entity_id
_entity_poly.type
_entity_poly.pdbx_seq_one_letter_code
_entity_poly.pdbx_strand_id
1 'polypeptide(L)' 'GMNFEHMPELHVAHGYYVLLGLMVSIVAAQLVVFWRKGWF' A
#
# COMPACT_ATOMS: atom_id res chain seq x y z
N GLY A 1 8.82 13.19 -9.66
CA GLY A 1 8.89 13.95 -8.40
C GLY A 1 7.55 14.62 -8.20
N MET A 2 6.87 14.35 -7.09
CA MET A 2 5.60 15.02 -6.77
C MET A 2 5.89 16.17 -5.81
N ASN A 3 5.20 17.31 -5.95
CA ASN A 3 5.38 18.46 -5.08
C ASN A 3 4.79 18.18 -3.69
N PHE A 4 5.65 17.76 -2.75
CA PHE A 4 5.26 17.37 -1.38
C PHE A 4 4.93 18.56 -0.46
N GLU A 5 5.28 19.79 -0.84
CA GLU A 5 5.06 20.99 -0.01
C GLU A 5 3.59 21.39 0.15
N HIS A 6 2.71 20.98 -0.78
CA HIS A 6 1.30 21.37 -0.79
C HIS A 6 0.33 20.20 -0.56
N MET A 7 0.82 19.06 -0.09
CA MET A 7 -0.02 17.88 0.20
C MET A 7 -0.26 17.77 1.71
N PRO A 8 -1.34 18.38 2.26
CA PRO A 8 -1.66 18.30 3.68
C PRO A 8 -1.94 16.86 4.14
N GLU A 9 -2.25 15.94 3.22
CA GLU A 9 -2.48 14.53 3.51
C GLU A 9 -1.21 13.77 3.95
N LEU A 10 -0.01 14.31 3.66
CA LEU A 10 1.27 13.70 4.05
C LEU A 10 1.64 13.94 5.52
N HIS A 11 1.01 14.93 6.18
CA HIS A 11 1.23 15.27 7.59
C HIS A 11 0.40 14.43 8.56
N VAL A 12 -0.39 13.49 8.06
CA VAL A 12 -1.13 12.55 8.90
C VAL A 12 -0.12 11.73 9.71
N ALA A 13 -0.16 11.84 11.04
CA ALA A 13 0.83 11.24 11.97
C ALA A 13 1.01 9.71 11.82
N HIS A 14 0.07 9.04 11.13
CA HIS A 14 0.13 7.62 10.82
C HIS A 14 -0.02 7.31 9.32
N GLY A 15 -0.04 8.32 8.45
CA GLY A 15 -0.22 8.15 7.01
C GLY A 15 0.83 7.24 6.39
N TYR A 16 2.08 7.34 6.86
CA TYR A 16 3.16 6.45 6.45
C TYR A 16 2.88 4.97 6.76
N TYR A 17 2.43 4.65 7.98
CA TYR A 17 2.10 3.28 8.37
C TYR A 17 0.87 2.73 7.64
N VAL A 18 -0.12 3.59 7.39
CA VAL A 18 -1.30 3.22 6.59
C VAL A 18 -0.91 2.90 5.15
N LEU A 19 -0.06 3.73 4.53
CA LEU A 19 0.47 3.48 3.19
C LEU A 19 1.28 2.19 3.12
N LEU A 20 2.14 1.94 4.11
CA LEU A 20 2.89 0.68 4.22
C LEU A 20 1.95 -0.53 4.35
N GLY A 21 0.96 -0.44 5.24
CA GLY A 21 -0.05 -1.49 5.41
C GLY A 21 -0.82 -1.75 4.12
N LEU A 22 -1.19 -0.69 3.39
CA LEU A 22 -1.86 -0.79 2.10
C LEU A 22 -0.99 -1.50 1.07
N MET A 23 0.29 -1.12 0.93
CA MET A 23 1.22 -1.79 0.02
C MET A 23 1.36 -3.28 0.32
N VAL A 24 1.54 -3.64 1.61
CA VAL A 24 1.63 -5.05 2.04
C VAL A 24 0.33 -5.80 1.75
N SER A 25 -0.82 -5.17 2.01
CA SER A 25 -2.13 -5.79 1.77
C SER A 25 -2.37 -6.09 0.29
N ILE A 26 -1.93 -5.21 -0.62
CA ILE A 26 -2.02 -5.43 -2.08
C ILE A 26 -1.19 -6.65 -2.49
N VAL A 27 0.06 -6.72 -2.04
CA VAL A 27 0.94 -7.86 -2.32
C VAL A 27 0.34 -9.16 -1.77
N ALA A 28 -0.14 -9.14 -0.53
CA ALA A 28 -0.77 -10.30 0.09
C ALA A 28 -2.04 -10.75 -0.66
N ALA A 29 -2.89 -9.80 -1.07
CA ALA A 29 -4.09 -10.10 -1.85
C ALA A 29 -3.74 -10.76 -3.19
N GLN A 30 -2.73 -10.24 -3.90
CA GLN A 30 -2.26 -10.84 -5.15
C GLN A 30 -1.71 -12.25 -4.94
N LEU A 31 -0.86 -12.46 -3.93
CA LEU A 31 -0.33 -13.78 -3.57
C LEU A 31 -1.45 -14.77 -3.26
N VAL A 32 -2.44 -14.36 -2.46
CA VAL A 32 -3.60 -15.21 -2.13
C VAL A 32 -4.40 -15.56 -3.39
N VAL A 33 -4.63 -14.61 -4.29
CA VAL A 33 -5.35 -14.87 -5.55
C VAL A 33 -4.59 -15.86 -6.44
N PHE A 34 -3.28 -15.68 -6.62
CA PHE A 34 -2.46 -16.58 -7.41
C PHE A 34 -2.38 -17.98 -6.79
N TRP A 35 -2.27 -18.07 -5.46
CA TRP A 35 -2.23 -19.34 -4.74
C TRP A 35 -3.57 -20.09 -4.86
N ARG A 36 -4.70 -19.39 -4.74
CA ARG A 36 -6.04 -19.96 -4.92
C ARG A 36 -6.31 -20.44 -6.34
N LYS A 37 -5.71 -19.78 -7.34
CA LYS A 37 -5.85 -20.18 -8.73
C LYS A 37 -4.89 -21.33 -9.11
N GLY A 38 -3.97 -21.73 -8.22
CA GLY A 38 -2.95 -22.75 -8.50
C GLY A 38 -1.92 -22.27 -9.54
N TRP A 39 -1.67 -20.96 -9.60
CA TRP A 39 -0.70 -20.36 -10.53
C TRP A 39 0.73 -20.34 -9.96
N PHE A 40 0.88 -20.77 -8.71
CA PHE A 40 2.14 -21.06 -8.03
C PHE A 40 2.32 -22.58 -7.97
#